data_AF-A0AAJ1VY80-F1
#
_entry.id   AF-A0AAJ1VY80-F1
#
_cell.length_a   1.000
_cell.length_b   1.000
_cell.length_c   1.000
_cell.angle_alpha   90.00
_cell.angle_beta   90.00
_cell.angle_gamma   90.00
#
_symmetry.space_group_name_H-M   'P 1'
#
loop_
_entity.id
_entity.type
_entity.pdbx_description
1 polymer ?
#
loop_
_entity_poly.entity_id
_entity_poly.type
_entity_poly.pdbx_seq_one_letter_code
_entity_poly.pdbx_strand_id
1 'polypeptide(L)'
;RLLMKAELINFNRVGKLHLRRVAHRVLDAESRSMDPEALEALIDGNPGDLRALVRDLQSVCALREGHIVISDVEDMASVAERDSQIDVFRALRDVYKSRSGKEAGRILMASDKNPDEMIAWFAWNNQTLFDSDALSSISPAMCMADRSLATKFTNRAFRSWYWGSTLAAQAAVAQPPIDTGGDPFLAYPNFLRRGGESWRAGTVVGHLSDDLGTSKASIREDLWPNLLAVHDSTLGGDSDEFSVAKHLGLRGEDHLAMHGIPRNRREAKRILKAFEEDVEDELPIEELPVAEDSDTDTGDEKTDGTQFSLDSF
;
A
#
# COMPACT_ATOMS: atom_id res chain seq x y z
N ARG A 1 12.21 5.62 4.85
CA ARG A 1 12.78 6.12 6.14
C ARG A 1 11.83 7.05 6.90
N LEU A 2 11.11 7.99 6.27
CA LEU A 2 10.17 8.91 6.96
C LEU A 2 9.02 8.20 7.70
N LEU A 3 8.40 7.20 7.05
CA LEU A 3 7.23 6.50 7.60
C LEU A 3 7.51 5.65 8.86
N MET A 4 8.77 5.34 9.17
CA MET A 4 9.11 4.61 10.42
C MET A 4 9.10 5.51 11.67
N LYS A 5 9.06 6.84 11.50
CA LYS A 5 9.06 7.82 12.60
C LYS A 5 7.76 8.61 12.71
N ALA A 6 6.74 8.24 11.94
CA ALA A 6 5.49 8.98 11.86
C ALA A 6 4.29 8.04 12.01
N GLU A 7 3.27 8.50 12.73
CA GLU A 7 1.98 7.83 12.83
C GLU A 7 1.15 8.11 11.58
N LEU A 8 0.61 7.07 10.94
CA LEU A 8 -0.27 7.20 9.79
C LEU A 8 -1.69 7.53 10.26
N ILE A 9 -2.12 8.78 10.08
CA ILE A 9 -3.50 9.19 10.30
C ILE A 9 -4.24 9.12 8.96
N ASN A 10 -5.20 8.20 8.85
CA ASN A 10 -6.02 8.06 7.65
C ASN A 10 -7.20 9.05 7.69
N PHE A 11 -7.32 9.87 6.66
CA PHE A 11 -8.46 10.77 6.46
C PHE A 11 -9.49 10.11 5.54
N ASN A 12 -10.74 10.03 6.00
CA ASN A 12 -11.85 9.53 5.21
C ASN A 12 -12.63 10.69 4.57
N ARG A 13 -13.35 10.40 3.49
CA ARG A 13 -14.28 11.37 2.86
C ARG A 13 -15.36 11.78 3.85
N VAL A 14 -15.77 13.04 3.77
CA VAL A 14 -16.79 13.60 4.67
C VAL A 14 -18.17 13.11 4.26
N GLY A 15 -18.94 12.54 5.21
CA GLY A 15 -20.29 12.07 4.95
C GLY A 15 -21.29 13.20 4.68
N LYS A 16 -22.37 12.89 3.94
CA LYS A 16 -23.41 13.86 3.52
C LYS A 16 -23.98 14.70 4.66
N LEU A 17 -24.21 14.09 5.83
CA LEU A 17 -24.70 14.81 7.02
C LEU A 17 -23.75 15.93 7.46
N HIS A 18 -22.45 15.68 7.42
CA HIS A 18 -21.44 16.65 7.82
C HIS A 18 -21.27 17.73 6.76
N LEU A 19 -21.33 17.37 5.46
CA LEU A 19 -21.36 18.35 4.36
C LEU A 19 -22.53 19.32 4.53
N ARG A 20 -23.74 18.82 4.80
CA ARG A 20 -24.94 19.63 5.05
C ARG A 20 -24.75 20.62 6.19
N ARG A 21 -24.20 20.15 7.33
CA ARG A 21 -23.93 21.01 8.49
C ARG A 21 -22.93 22.12 8.17
N VAL A 22 -21.90 21.82 7.40
CA VAL A 22 -20.90 22.83 6.99
C VAL A 22 -21.51 23.81 6.00
N ALA A 23 -22.29 23.35 5.02
CA ALA A 23 -22.96 24.22 4.06
C ALA A 23 -23.89 25.23 4.74
N HIS A 24 -24.75 24.78 5.66
CA HIS A 24 -25.60 25.71 6.42
C HIS A 24 -24.78 26.72 7.22
N ARG A 25 -23.72 26.27 7.91
CA ARG A 25 -22.85 27.18 8.67
C ARG A 25 -22.23 28.26 7.78
N VAL A 26 -21.81 27.90 6.56
CA VAL A 26 -21.23 28.85 5.60
C VAL A 26 -22.30 29.82 5.10
N LEU A 27 -23.49 29.34 4.73
CA LEU A 27 -24.60 30.18 4.29
C LEU A 27 -25.05 31.17 5.38
N ASP A 28 -25.19 30.69 6.62
CA ASP A 28 -25.58 31.52 7.76
C ASP A 28 -24.54 32.61 8.04
N ALA A 29 -23.24 32.27 7.97
CA ALA A 29 -22.15 33.22 8.17
C ALA A 29 -22.09 34.30 7.08
N GLU A 30 -22.38 33.92 5.83
CA GLU A 30 -22.41 34.83 4.68
C GLU A 30 -23.77 35.53 4.50
N SER A 31 -24.73 35.30 5.40
CA SER A 31 -26.11 35.83 5.32
C SER A 31 -26.81 35.50 3.99
N ARG A 32 -26.54 34.32 3.45
CA ARG A 32 -27.12 33.78 2.21
C ARG A 32 -28.22 32.77 2.55
N SER A 33 -29.23 32.68 1.70
CA SER A 33 -30.29 31.67 1.83
C SER A 33 -30.38 30.85 0.55
N MET A 34 -30.71 29.56 0.69
CA MET A 34 -30.76 28.60 -0.40
C MET A 34 -31.89 27.61 -0.18
N ASP A 35 -32.55 27.21 -1.27
CA ASP A 35 -33.57 26.16 -1.26
C ASP A 35 -32.98 24.82 -0.75
N PRO A 36 -33.73 24.05 0.06
CA PRO A 36 -33.27 22.74 0.52
C PRO A 36 -32.93 21.79 -0.63
N GLU A 37 -33.69 21.85 -1.73
CA GLU A 37 -33.47 21.02 -2.92
C GLU A 37 -32.16 21.37 -3.64
N ALA A 38 -31.90 22.68 -3.79
CA ALA A 38 -30.65 23.19 -4.37
C ALA A 38 -29.43 22.79 -3.53
N LEU A 39 -29.56 22.84 -2.21
CA LEU A 39 -28.51 22.38 -1.30
C LEU A 39 -28.23 20.89 -1.45
N GLU A 40 -29.26 20.05 -1.54
CA GLU A 40 -29.05 18.61 -1.71
C GLU A 40 -28.46 18.27 -3.07
N ALA A 41 -28.82 18.98 -4.14
CA ALA A 41 -28.19 18.82 -5.45
C ALA A 41 -26.66 19.05 -5.38
N LEU A 42 -26.22 20.08 -4.63
CA LEU A 42 -24.79 20.35 -4.41
C LEU A 42 -24.11 19.25 -3.58
N ILE A 43 -24.78 18.74 -2.54
CA ILE A 43 -24.23 17.71 -1.66
C ILE A 43 -24.13 16.36 -2.38
N ASP A 44 -25.15 15.99 -3.14
CA ASP A 44 -25.20 14.72 -3.87
C ASP A 44 -24.16 14.67 -5.00
N GLY A 45 -23.86 15.81 -5.61
CA GLY A 45 -22.78 15.97 -6.59
C GLY A 45 -21.38 16.06 -5.98
N ASN A 46 -21.21 16.00 -4.66
CA ASN A 46 -19.92 16.14 -3.99
C ASN A 46 -19.42 14.80 -3.40
N PRO A 47 -18.20 14.34 -3.76
CA PRO A 47 -17.64 13.08 -3.26
C PRO A 47 -17.16 13.11 -1.79
N GLY A 48 -17.42 14.19 -1.04
CA GLY A 48 -16.95 14.40 0.33
C GLY A 48 -15.73 15.30 0.46
N ASP A 49 -15.52 16.23 -0.47
CA ASP A 49 -14.50 17.30 -0.42
C ASP A 49 -15.15 18.61 0.08
N LEU A 50 -14.78 19.02 1.29
CA LEU A 50 -15.24 20.26 1.92
C LEU A 50 -14.82 21.51 1.16
N ARG A 51 -13.61 21.53 0.59
CA ARG A 51 -13.11 22.68 -0.16
C ARG A 51 -13.86 22.83 -1.48
N ALA A 52 -14.21 21.72 -2.13
CA ALA A 52 -15.08 21.74 -3.31
C ALA A 52 -16.45 22.32 -2.95
N LEU A 53 -17.08 21.83 -1.88
CA LEU A 53 -18.38 22.33 -1.41
C LEU A 53 -18.39 23.84 -1.18
N VAL A 54 -17.36 24.37 -0.51
CA VAL A 54 -17.25 25.82 -0.25
C VAL A 54 -17.09 26.61 -1.55
N ARG A 55 -16.31 26.11 -2.52
CA ARG A 55 -16.17 26.76 -3.83
C ARG A 55 -17.47 26.75 -4.61
N ASP A 56 -18.23 25.66 -4.50
CA ASP A 56 -19.51 25.52 -5.19
C ASP A 56 -20.50 26.54 -4.64
N LEU A 57 -20.62 26.63 -3.31
CA LEU A 57 -21.42 27.65 -2.64
C LEU A 57 -20.99 29.07 -3.04
N GLN A 58 -19.68 29.33 -3.06
CA GLN A 58 -19.14 30.62 -3.50
C GLN A 58 -19.53 30.94 -4.95
N SER A 59 -19.49 29.94 -5.84
CA SER A 59 -19.80 30.09 -7.25
C SER A 59 -21.29 30.40 -7.46
N VAL A 60 -22.20 29.69 -6.77
CA VAL A 60 -23.64 30.01 -6.84
C VAL A 60 -23.93 31.39 -6.26
N CYS A 61 -23.30 31.73 -5.13
CA CYS A 61 -23.46 33.06 -4.51
C CYS A 61 -22.94 34.20 -5.39
N ALA A 62 -21.97 33.94 -6.27
CA ALA A 62 -21.46 34.90 -7.23
C ALA A 62 -22.36 35.07 -8.45
N LEU A 63 -23.06 34.00 -8.85
CA LEU A 63 -24.00 34.03 -10.00
C LEU A 63 -25.29 34.78 -9.68
N ARG A 64 -25.77 34.69 -8.43
CA ARG A 64 -27.03 35.31 -8.02
C ARG A 64 -26.89 36.10 -6.72
N GLU A 65 -27.39 37.33 -6.74
CA GLU A 65 -27.61 38.11 -5.52
C GLU A 65 -28.95 37.70 -4.89
N GLY A 66 -28.91 37.38 -3.58
CA GLY A 66 -30.11 37.00 -2.82
C GLY A 66 -30.30 35.49 -2.62
N HIS A 67 -31.56 35.04 -2.66
CA HIS A 67 -31.95 33.65 -2.41
C HIS A 67 -31.62 32.74 -3.59
N ILE A 68 -30.94 31.63 -3.31
CA ILE A 68 -30.47 30.65 -4.29
C ILE A 68 -31.55 29.59 -4.50
N VAL A 69 -31.93 29.37 -5.77
CA VAL A 69 -32.89 28.33 -6.16
C VAL A 69 -32.19 27.22 -6.94
N ILE A 70 -32.90 26.11 -7.18
CA ILE A 70 -32.33 24.93 -7.86
C ILE A 70 -31.81 25.21 -9.27
N SER A 71 -32.48 26.07 -10.04
CA SER A 71 -32.05 26.41 -11.40
C SER A 71 -30.65 27.03 -11.43
N ASP A 72 -30.28 27.79 -10.39
CA ASP A 72 -28.95 28.41 -10.30
C ASP A 72 -27.84 27.35 -10.13
N VAL A 73 -28.15 26.24 -9.46
CA VAL A 73 -27.25 25.10 -9.28
C VAL A 73 -27.13 24.30 -10.58
N GLU A 74 -28.24 24.09 -11.29
CA GLU A 74 -28.26 23.41 -12.58
C GLU A 74 -27.48 24.19 -13.65
N ASP A 75 -27.66 25.51 -13.69
CA ASP A 75 -26.91 26.41 -14.58
C ASP A 75 -25.41 26.32 -14.30
N MET A 76 -25.00 26.32 -13.02
CA MET A 76 -23.60 26.14 -12.65
C MET A 76 -23.06 24.77 -13.04
N ALA A 77 -23.84 23.70 -12.81
CA ALA A 77 -23.45 22.33 -13.14
C ALA A 77 -23.28 22.12 -14.66
N SER A 78 -24.07 22.82 -15.48
CA SER A 78 -23.96 22.76 -16.94
C SER A 78 -22.65 23.33 -17.49
N VAL A 79 -22.03 24.27 -16.76
CA VAL A 79 -20.79 24.95 -17.16
C VAL A 79 -19.55 24.20 -16.66
N ALA A 80 -19.67 23.43 -15.57
CA ALA A 80 -18.58 22.74 -14.92
C ALA A 80 -18.95 21.29 -14.56
N GLU A 81 -18.82 20.38 -15.54
CA GLU A 81 -18.87 18.94 -15.27
C GLU A 81 -17.67 18.56 -14.40
N ARG A 82 -17.92 18.18 -13.14
CA ARG A 82 -16.83 17.84 -12.20
C ARG A 82 -16.31 16.45 -12.49
N ASP A 83 -14.98 16.33 -12.56
CA ASP A 83 -14.29 15.05 -12.50
C ASP A 83 -14.17 14.63 -11.02
N SER A 84 -15.24 14.05 -10.47
CA SER A 84 -15.23 13.53 -9.10
C SER A 84 -14.61 12.14 -9.07
N GLN A 85 -13.44 12.01 -8.45
CA GLN A 85 -12.81 10.70 -8.27
C GLN A 85 -13.66 9.79 -7.36
N ILE A 86 -13.99 8.61 -7.85
CA ILE A 86 -14.74 7.55 -7.16
C ILE A 86 -13.76 6.80 -6.25
N ASP A 87 -14.15 6.59 -4.99
CA ASP A 87 -13.38 5.75 -4.07
C ASP A 87 -13.17 4.33 -4.63
N VAL A 88 -11.96 3.80 -4.50
CA VAL A 88 -11.58 2.47 -5.02
C VAL A 88 -12.55 1.33 -4.66
N PHE A 89 -13.09 1.29 -3.44
CA PHE A 89 -14.01 0.21 -3.06
C PHE A 89 -15.35 0.34 -3.78
N ARG A 90 -15.82 1.58 -3.95
CA ARG A 90 -17.01 1.86 -4.75
C ARG A 90 -16.75 1.55 -6.22
N ALA A 91 -15.63 1.98 -6.77
CA ALA A 91 -15.25 1.72 -8.16
C ALA A 91 -15.19 0.21 -8.46
N LEU A 92 -14.53 -0.57 -7.61
CA LEU A 92 -14.47 -2.04 -7.73
C LEU A 92 -15.86 -2.67 -7.69
N ARG A 93 -16.70 -2.27 -6.73
CA ARG A 93 -18.06 -2.78 -6.60
C ARG A 93 -18.89 -2.50 -7.85
N ASP A 94 -18.82 -1.27 -8.35
CA ASP A 94 -19.55 -0.84 -9.53
C ASP A 94 -19.04 -1.56 -10.79
N VAL A 95 -17.72 -1.81 -10.89
CA VAL A 95 -17.11 -2.62 -11.96
C VAL A 95 -17.62 -4.06 -11.91
N TYR A 96 -17.57 -4.75 -10.76
CA TYR A 96 -18.00 -6.15 -10.67
C TYR A 96 -19.51 -6.34 -10.86
N LYS A 97 -20.32 -5.29 -10.60
CA LYS A 97 -21.75 -5.27 -10.93
C LYS A 97 -22.03 -4.93 -12.40
N SER A 98 -21.08 -4.30 -13.08
CA SER A 98 -21.23 -3.92 -14.47
C SER A 98 -21.24 -5.15 -15.37
N ARG A 99 -22.08 -5.11 -16.41
CA ARG A 99 -22.15 -6.13 -17.48
C ARG A 99 -21.52 -5.65 -18.78
N SER A 100 -20.79 -4.54 -18.74
CA SER A 100 -20.22 -3.89 -19.91
C SER A 100 -18.80 -3.44 -19.65
N GLY A 101 -17.85 -3.94 -20.46
CA GLY A 101 -16.45 -3.51 -20.40
C GLY A 101 -16.27 -2.02 -20.67
N LYS A 102 -17.16 -1.40 -21.47
CA LYS A 102 -17.16 0.04 -21.72
C LYS A 102 -17.48 0.83 -20.45
N GLU A 103 -18.50 0.38 -19.71
CA GLU A 103 -18.92 1.03 -18.47
C GLU A 103 -17.90 0.80 -17.36
N ALA A 104 -17.40 -0.44 -17.22
CA ALA A 104 -16.32 -0.76 -16.29
C ALA A 104 -15.07 0.09 -16.53
N GLY A 105 -14.70 0.29 -17.81
CA GLY A 105 -13.57 1.16 -18.17
C GLY A 105 -13.79 2.62 -17.78
N ARG A 106 -15.04 3.12 -17.88
CA ARG A 106 -15.40 4.48 -17.48
C ARG A 106 -15.32 4.67 -15.97
N ILE A 107 -15.83 3.70 -15.21
CA ILE A 107 -15.75 3.68 -13.74
C ILE A 107 -14.29 3.64 -13.28
N LEU A 108 -13.46 2.82 -13.93
CA LEU A 108 -12.03 2.71 -13.67
C LEU A 108 -11.28 4.02 -13.94
N MET A 109 -11.59 4.71 -15.05
CA MET A 109 -10.99 6.02 -15.34
C MET A 109 -11.40 7.09 -14.33
N ALA A 110 -12.62 7.01 -13.81
CA ALA A 110 -13.12 7.90 -12.76
C ALA A 110 -12.63 7.52 -11.35
N SER A 111 -11.91 6.41 -11.18
CA SER A 111 -11.40 5.96 -9.88
C SER A 111 -10.34 6.91 -9.31
N ASP A 112 -10.23 6.96 -7.99
CA ASP A 112 -9.16 7.66 -7.28
C ASP A 112 -7.81 6.93 -7.32
N LYS A 113 -7.76 5.76 -7.97
CA LYS A 113 -6.55 4.95 -8.14
C LYS A 113 -6.07 4.92 -9.58
N ASN A 114 -4.75 4.89 -9.70
CA ASN A 114 -4.12 4.69 -10.98
C ASN A 114 -4.26 3.22 -11.43
N PRO A 115 -4.22 2.94 -12.74
CA PRO A 115 -4.24 1.61 -13.34
C PRO A 115 -3.30 0.59 -12.69
N ASP A 116 -2.09 0.99 -12.29
CA ASP A 116 -1.14 0.10 -11.59
C ASP A 116 -1.70 -0.39 -10.25
N GLU A 117 -2.30 0.53 -9.49
CA GLU A 117 -2.95 0.20 -8.23
C GLU A 117 -4.20 -0.64 -8.52
N MET A 118 -5.03 -0.26 -9.49
CA MET A 118 -6.26 -0.98 -9.81
C MET A 118 -6.01 -2.44 -10.22
N ILE A 119 -4.97 -2.73 -11.00
CA ILE A 119 -4.58 -4.11 -11.30
C ILE A 119 -4.22 -4.88 -10.04
N ALA A 120 -3.46 -4.28 -9.12
CA ALA A 120 -3.16 -4.89 -7.83
C ALA A 120 -4.43 -5.16 -7.00
N TRP A 121 -5.39 -4.25 -7.02
CA TRP A 121 -6.69 -4.43 -6.37
C TRP A 121 -7.52 -5.57 -7.00
N PHE A 122 -7.56 -5.66 -8.34
CA PHE A 122 -8.22 -6.77 -9.03
C PHE A 122 -7.54 -8.10 -8.73
N ALA A 123 -6.21 -8.17 -8.83
CA ALA A 123 -5.45 -9.40 -8.57
C ALA A 123 -5.72 -9.94 -7.15
N TRP A 124 -5.84 -9.05 -6.16
CA TRP A 124 -6.15 -9.42 -4.78
C TRP A 124 -7.60 -9.91 -4.60
N ASN A 125 -8.58 -9.22 -5.18
CA ASN A 125 -9.99 -9.48 -4.91
C ASN A 125 -10.62 -10.53 -5.83
N ASN A 126 -10.10 -10.72 -7.05
CA ASN A 126 -10.63 -11.68 -8.02
C ASN A 126 -10.71 -13.09 -7.45
N GLN A 127 -9.75 -13.50 -6.62
CA GLN A 127 -9.70 -14.83 -6.00
C GLN A 127 -10.91 -15.13 -5.09
N THR A 128 -11.54 -14.08 -4.55
CA THR A 128 -12.74 -14.23 -3.69
C THR A 128 -14.03 -14.20 -4.52
N LEU A 129 -13.97 -13.69 -5.75
CA LEU A 129 -15.14 -13.37 -6.58
C LEU A 129 -15.37 -14.32 -7.73
N PHE A 130 -14.33 -15.04 -8.17
CA PHE A 130 -14.37 -15.92 -9.33
C PHE A 130 -13.90 -17.32 -8.95
N ASP A 131 -14.44 -18.32 -9.63
CA ASP A 131 -13.97 -19.70 -9.54
C ASP A 131 -12.68 -19.90 -10.36
N SER A 132 -12.08 -21.10 -10.25
CA SER A 132 -10.81 -21.40 -10.91
C SER A 132 -10.89 -21.28 -12.43
N ASP A 133 -12.02 -21.66 -13.04
CA ASP A 133 -12.19 -21.62 -14.49
C ASP A 133 -12.34 -20.19 -14.99
N ALA A 134 -13.15 -19.36 -14.31
CA ALA A 134 -13.27 -17.95 -14.60
C ALA A 134 -11.92 -17.23 -14.42
N LEU A 135 -11.21 -17.49 -13.31
CA LEU A 135 -9.89 -16.93 -13.04
C LEU A 135 -8.89 -17.28 -14.15
N SER A 136 -8.84 -18.54 -14.56
CA SER A 136 -8.00 -19.00 -15.67
C SER A 136 -8.31 -18.24 -16.97
N SER A 137 -9.59 -18.02 -17.26
CA SER A 137 -10.02 -17.32 -18.48
C SER A 137 -9.65 -15.82 -18.50
N ILE A 138 -9.71 -15.12 -17.35
CA ILE A 138 -9.45 -13.67 -17.26
C ILE A 138 -7.98 -13.34 -17.04
N SER A 139 -7.19 -14.27 -16.49
CA SER A 139 -5.79 -14.07 -16.12
C SER A 139 -4.89 -13.63 -17.28
N PRO A 140 -4.96 -14.20 -18.49
CA PRO A 140 -4.14 -13.76 -19.62
C PRO A 140 -4.30 -12.26 -19.94
N ALA A 141 -5.55 -11.76 -19.91
CA ALA A 141 -5.85 -10.36 -20.15
C ALA A 141 -5.32 -9.46 -19.03
N MET A 142 -5.44 -9.88 -17.76
CA MET A 142 -4.84 -9.17 -16.61
C MET A 142 -3.30 -9.11 -16.73
N CYS A 143 -2.65 -10.22 -17.08
CA CYS A 143 -1.20 -10.26 -17.29
C CYS A 143 -0.74 -9.41 -18.50
N MET A 144 -1.58 -9.26 -19.53
CA MET A 144 -1.30 -8.33 -20.63
C MET A 144 -1.47 -6.88 -20.20
N ALA A 145 -2.48 -6.58 -19.38
CA ALA A 145 -2.70 -5.26 -18.80
C ALA A 145 -1.47 -4.82 -17.98
N ASP A 146 -0.98 -5.68 -17.08
CA ASP A 146 0.21 -5.40 -16.25
C ASP A 146 1.47 -5.17 -17.08
N ARG A 147 1.76 -6.08 -18.04
CA ARG A 147 2.88 -5.93 -18.98
C ARG A 147 2.81 -4.63 -19.78
N SER A 148 1.61 -4.21 -20.17
CA SER A 148 1.45 -2.95 -20.90
C SER A 148 1.84 -1.74 -20.05
N LEU A 149 1.53 -1.75 -18.74
CA LEU A 149 1.90 -0.68 -17.81
C LEU A 149 3.40 -0.58 -17.60
N ALA A 150 4.12 -1.70 -17.59
CA ALA A 150 5.58 -1.71 -17.47
C ALA A 150 6.29 -0.88 -18.56
N THR A 151 5.66 -0.74 -19.74
CA THR A 151 6.19 0.04 -20.87
C THR A 151 6.39 1.53 -20.53
N LYS A 152 5.71 2.06 -19.52
CA LYS A 152 5.91 3.45 -19.06
C LYS A 152 7.30 3.72 -18.50
N PHE A 153 8.02 2.68 -18.07
CA PHE A 153 9.37 2.79 -17.51
C PHE A 153 10.45 2.73 -18.59
N THR A 154 10.17 2.11 -19.73
CA THR A 154 11.12 2.00 -20.86
C THR A 154 10.90 3.07 -21.92
N ASN A 155 9.69 3.62 -22.01
CA ASN A 155 9.34 4.66 -22.98
C ASN A 155 8.37 5.67 -22.34
N ARG A 156 8.35 6.91 -22.85
CA ARG A 156 7.32 7.94 -22.54
C ARG A 156 5.96 7.60 -23.17
N ALA A 157 5.62 6.31 -23.27
CA ALA A 157 4.43 5.82 -23.93
C ALA A 157 3.20 6.03 -23.02
N PHE A 158 2.57 7.19 -23.12
CA PHE A 158 1.30 7.51 -22.44
C PHE A 158 0.15 6.55 -22.77
N ARG A 159 0.25 5.79 -23.88
CA ARG A 159 -0.75 4.79 -24.28
C ARG A 159 -0.71 3.49 -23.46
N SER A 160 0.37 3.23 -22.71
CA SER A 160 0.45 2.08 -21.78
C SER A 160 -0.69 2.11 -20.77
N TRP A 161 -1.02 3.29 -20.28
CA TRP A 161 -2.09 3.54 -19.32
C TRP A 161 -3.46 3.15 -19.84
N TYR A 162 -3.74 3.45 -21.11
CA TYR A 162 -4.98 3.05 -21.77
C TYR A 162 -5.12 1.53 -21.78
N TRP A 163 -4.09 0.80 -22.19
CA TRP A 163 -4.14 -0.67 -22.26
C TRP A 163 -4.20 -1.32 -20.88
N GLY A 164 -3.45 -0.81 -19.91
CA GLY A 164 -3.51 -1.28 -18.52
C GLY A 164 -4.90 -1.12 -17.91
N SER A 165 -5.56 0.00 -18.18
CA SER A 165 -6.92 0.26 -17.66
C SER A 165 -7.98 -0.59 -18.37
N THR A 166 -7.97 -0.57 -19.71
CA THR A 166 -9.05 -1.16 -20.51
C THR A 166 -9.04 -2.68 -20.49
N LEU A 167 -7.85 -3.30 -20.57
CA LEU A 167 -7.75 -4.77 -20.48
C LEU A 167 -8.14 -5.27 -19.09
N ALA A 168 -7.72 -4.56 -18.03
CA ALA A 168 -8.13 -4.90 -16.67
C ALA A 168 -9.64 -4.74 -16.46
N ALA A 169 -10.22 -3.64 -16.95
CA ALA A 169 -11.67 -3.41 -16.91
C ALA A 169 -12.46 -4.52 -17.59
N GLN A 170 -12.06 -4.89 -18.82
CA GLN A 170 -12.73 -5.92 -19.58
C GLN A 170 -12.58 -7.30 -18.95
N ALA A 171 -11.38 -7.62 -18.47
CA ALA A 171 -11.13 -8.89 -17.78
C ALA A 171 -11.98 -9.01 -16.50
N ALA A 172 -12.15 -7.93 -15.75
CA ALA A 172 -12.95 -7.92 -14.52
C ALA A 172 -14.45 -8.17 -14.75
N VAL A 173 -14.97 -7.93 -15.97
CA VAL A 173 -16.39 -8.13 -16.31
C VAL A 173 -16.62 -9.20 -17.38
N ALA A 174 -15.56 -9.88 -17.83
CA ALA A 174 -15.64 -10.91 -18.86
C ALA A 174 -16.35 -12.18 -18.37
N GLN A 175 -16.28 -12.44 -17.06
CA GLN A 175 -16.94 -13.56 -16.41
C GLN A 175 -17.90 -13.05 -15.33
N PRO A 176 -19.04 -13.73 -15.11
CA PRO A 176 -19.92 -13.41 -14.00
C PRO A 176 -19.22 -13.77 -12.68
N PRO A 177 -19.29 -12.90 -11.65
CA PRO A 177 -18.84 -13.26 -10.32
C PRO A 177 -19.73 -14.36 -9.73
N ILE A 178 -19.20 -15.10 -8.75
CA ILE A 178 -19.96 -16.10 -7.99
C ILE A 178 -21.14 -15.40 -7.31
N ASP A 179 -22.35 -15.93 -7.51
CA ASP A 179 -23.55 -15.38 -6.89
C ASP A 179 -23.56 -15.70 -5.39
N THR A 180 -23.34 -14.66 -4.60
CA THR A 180 -23.33 -14.72 -3.12
C THR A 180 -24.60 -14.10 -2.51
N GLY A 181 -25.55 -13.64 -3.33
CA GLY A 181 -26.80 -13.02 -2.86
C GLY A 181 -26.64 -11.65 -2.19
N GLY A 182 -25.44 -11.05 -2.24
CA GLY A 182 -25.12 -9.77 -1.60
C GLY A 182 -24.00 -9.00 -2.32
N ASP A 183 -23.59 -7.88 -1.72
CA ASP A 183 -22.45 -7.11 -2.23
C ASP A 183 -21.14 -7.90 -2.04
N PRO A 184 -20.24 -7.92 -3.05
CA PRO A 184 -18.98 -8.63 -2.96
C PRO A 184 -18.13 -8.11 -1.80
N PHE A 185 -17.54 -9.03 -1.03
CA PHE A 185 -16.55 -8.67 -0.02
C PHE A 185 -15.25 -8.24 -0.70
N LEU A 186 -14.87 -6.99 -0.50
CA LEU A 186 -13.66 -6.40 -1.05
C LEU A 186 -12.68 -6.06 0.07
N ALA A 187 -11.45 -6.53 -0.08
CA ALA A 187 -10.37 -6.32 0.87
C ALA A 187 -9.24 -5.47 0.27
N TYR A 188 -8.59 -4.71 1.13
CA TYR A 188 -7.39 -3.96 0.78
C TYR A 188 -6.21 -4.94 0.54
N PRO A 189 -5.48 -4.82 -0.59
CA PRO A 189 -4.36 -5.72 -0.90
C PRO A 189 -3.26 -5.67 0.15
N ASN A 190 -2.92 -6.82 0.74
CA ASN A 190 -1.96 -6.84 1.85
C ASN A 190 -0.58 -6.36 1.41
N PHE A 191 -0.13 -6.70 0.21
CA PHE A 191 1.17 -6.27 -0.34
C PHE A 191 1.25 -4.76 -0.63
N LEU A 192 0.12 -4.03 -0.68
CA LEU A 192 0.12 -2.57 -0.78
C LEU A 192 0.22 -1.88 0.59
N ARG A 193 0.05 -2.62 1.70
CA ARG A 193 0.07 -2.05 3.05
C ARG A 193 1.49 -1.58 3.37
N ARG A 194 1.67 -0.26 3.45
CA ARG A 194 2.94 0.34 3.87
C ARG A 194 3.03 0.35 5.40
N GLY A 195 4.18 -0.04 5.95
CA GLY A 195 4.51 0.15 7.36
C GLY A 195 4.27 -1.07 8.28
N GLY A 196 3.48 -2.07 7.87
CA GLY A 196 3.28 -3.29 8.66
C GLY A 196 4.54 -4.18 8.76
N GLU A 197 5.40 -4.13 7.74
CA GLU A 197 6.52 -5.05 7.54
C GLU A 197 7.90 -4.40 7.64
N SER A 198 7.96 -3.06 7.71
CA SER A 198 9.24 -2.34 7.62
C SER A 198 10.23 -2.67 8.73
N TRP A 199 9.72 -3.05 9.91
CA TRP A 199 10.52 -3.54 11.04
C TRP A 199 10.71 -5.06 11.01
N ARG A 200 9.86 -5.82 10.29
CA ARG A 200 9.96 -7.28 10.19
C ARG A 200 11.07 -7.72 9.24
N ALA A 201 11.22 -7.06 8.11
CA ALA A 201 12.15 -7.53 7.06
C ALA A 201 13.34 -6.60 6.81
N GLY A 202 13.24 -5.29 7.10
CA GLY A 202 14.20 -4.31 6.59
C GLY A 202 15.63 -4.49 7.09
N THR A 203 15.79 -4.79 8.38
CA THR A 203 17.10 -4.99 9.03
C THR A 203 17.60 -6.42 8.82
N VAL A 204 16.75 -7.41 9.06
CA VAL A 204 17.08 -8.85 8.93
C VAL A 204 17.49 -9.20 7.50
N VAL A 205 16.70 -8.78 6.51
CA VAL A 205 17.02 -9.03 5.09
C VAL A 205 18.32 -8.34 4.69
N GLY A 206 18.62 -7.17 5.29
CA GLY A 206 19.90 -6.49 5.07
C GLY A 206 21.07 -7.30 5.62
N HIS A 207 20.98 -7.70 6.89
CA HIS A 207 22.02 -8.48 7.58
C HIS A 207 22.31 -9.80 6.85
N LEU A 208 21.27 -10.59 6.60
CA LEU A 208 21.40 -11.87 5.91
C LEU A 208 21.91 -11.72 4.47
N SER A 209 21.55 -10.62 3.79
CA SER A 209 22.05 -10.33 2.44
C SER A 209 23.56 -10.03 2.45
N ASP A 210 24.03 -9.28 3.45
CA ASP A 210 25.44 -8.94 3.61
C ASP A 210 26.26 -10.17 4.04
N ASP A 211 25.76 -10.98 4.98
CA ASP A 211 26.44 -12.20 5.47
C ASP A 211 26.52 -13.31 4.42
N LEU A 212 25.42 -13.55 3.69
CA LEU A 212 25.35 -14.60 2.66
C LEU A 212 25.87 -14.12 1.29
N GLY A 213 26.26 -12.85 1.15
CA GLY A 213 26.77 -12.28 -0.10
C GLY A 213 25.77 -12.32 -1.25
N THR A 214 24.47 -12.26 -0.98
CA THR A 214 23.39 -12.35 -1.98
C THR A 214 22.62 -11.04 -2.07
N SER A 215 21.70 -10.93 -3.03
CA SER A 215 20.81 -9.78 -3.15
C SER A 215 19.72 -9.80 -2.07
N LYS A 216 19.32 -8.61 -1.62
CA LYS A 216 18.17 -8.43 -0.72
C LYS A 216 16.85 -8.97 -1.30
N ALA A 217 16.74 -9.09 -2.62
CA ALA A 217 15.58 -9.68 -3.28
C ALA A 217 15.56 -11.20 -3.07
N SER A 218 16.67 -11.89 -3.34
CA SER A 218 16.78 -13.34 -3.12
C SER A 218 16.54 -13.72 -1.65
N ILE A 219 17.11 -12.98 -0.69
CA ILE A 219 16.78 -13.23 0.73
C ILE A 219 15.28 -13.07 1.00
N ARG A 220 14.64 -12.02 0.46
CA ARG A 220 13.22 -11.74 0.71
C ARG A 220 12.29 -12.77 0.06
N GLU A 221 12.68 -13.31 -1.09
CA GLU A 221 11.82 -14.22 -1.87
C GLU A 221 12.10 -15.70 -1.54
N ASP A 222 13.35 -16.07 -1.32
CA ASP A 222 13.76 -17.47 -1.16
C ASP A 222 13.89 -17.88 0.32
N LEU A 223 14.55 -17.05 1.14
CA LEU A 223 14.89 -17.41 2.52
C LEU A 223 13.85 -16.93 3.53
N TRP A 224 13.36 -15.70 3.36
CA TRP A 224 12.47 -15.03 4.29
C TRP A 224 11.14 -15.76 4.53
N PRO A 225 10.45 -16.32 3.51
CA PRO A 225 9.22 -17.07 3.73
C PRO A 225 9.44 -18.33 4.58
N ASN A 226 10.58 -19.00 4.40
CA ASN A 226 10.93 -20.19 5.18
C ASN A 226 11.24 -19.84 6.63
N LEU A 227 11.99 -18.76 6.87
CA LEU A 227 12.23 -18.25 8.23
C LEU A 227 10.90 -17.89 8.92
N LEU A 228 10.03 -17.13 8.25
CA LEU A 228 8.72 -16.79 8.81
C LEU A 228 7.87 -18.03 9.14
N ALA A 229 7.91 -19.07 8.31
CA ALA A 229 7.17 -20.30 8.55
C ALA A 229 7.68 -21.08 9.78
N VAL A 230 9.01 -21.15 9.97
CA VAL A 230 9.63 -21.78 11.15
C VAL A 230 9.24 -21.04 12.44
N HIS A 231 9.15 -19.71 12.37
CA HIS A 231 8.86 -18.85 13.51
C HIS A 231 7.35 -18.57 13.73
N ASP A 232 6.46 -19.17 12.93
CA ASP A 232 5.01 -19.02 13.08
C ASP A 232 4.47 -19.86 14.24
N SER A 233 3.88 -19.20 15.23
CA SER A 233 3.21 -19.83 16.39
C SER A 233 2.15 -20.87 16.01
N THR A 234 1.46 -20.70 14.87
CA THR A 234 0.44 -21.66 14.43
C THR A 234 1.04 -22.95 13.86
N LEU A 235 2.29 -22.88 13.41
CA LEU A 235 3.08 -24.00 12.89
C LEU A 235 4.00 -24.60 13.96
N GLY A 236 3.93 -24.13 15.21
CA GLY A 236 4.70 -24.62 16.34
C GLY A 236 5.97 -23.84 16.66
N GLY A 237 6.18 -22.66 16.06
CA GLY A 237 7.31 -21.79 16.38
C GLY A 237 7.19 -21.23 17.80
N ASP A 238 8.20 -21.46 18.63
CA ASP A 238 8.30 -20.91 19.99
C ASP A 238 9.05 -19.57 19.97
N SER A 239 8.44 -18.53 20.53
CA SER A 239 9.06 -17.20 20.62
C SER A 239 10.18 -17.12 21.65
N ASP A 240 10.22 -18.05 22.59
CA ASP A 240 11.24 -18.14 23.64
C ASP A 240 12.45 -19.00 23.19
N GLU A 241 12.45 -19.53 21.95
CA GLU A 241 13.59 -20.25 21.38
C GLU A 241 14.49 -19.32 20.54
N PHE A 242 15.77 -19.20 20.91
CA PHE A 242 16.72 -18.26 20.28
C PHE A 242 17.74 -18.89 19.33
N SER A 243 17.70 -20.20 19.15
CA SER A 243 18.69 -21.01 18.42
C SER A 243 18.96 -20.49 17.00
N VAL A 244 17.90 -20.27 16.22
CA VAL A 244 17.98 -19.80 14.82
C VAL A 244 18.52 -18.37 14.74
N ALA A 245 18.02 -17.48 15.61
CA ALA A 245 18.46 -16.08 15.63
C ALA A 245 19.95 -15.98 15.97
N LYS A 246 20.41 -16.74 16.98
CA LYS A 246 21.82 -16.78 17.37
C LYS A 246 22.72 -17.35 16.28
N HIS A 247 22.33 -18.47 15.68
CA HIS A 247 23.12 -19.09 14.60
C HIS A 247 23.29 -18.17 13.39
N LEU A 248 22.27 -17.34 13.11
CA LEU A 248 22.29 -16.35 12.03
C LEU A 248 22.88 -14.99 12.44
N GLY A 249 23.41 -14.86 13.66
CA GLY A 249 23.99 -13.60 14.15
C GLY A 249 22.98 -12.45 14.29
N LEU A 250 21.69 -12.76 14.43
CA LEU A 250 20.61 -11.79 14.50
C LEU A 250 20.50 -11.18 15.89
N ARG A 251 20.07 -9.91 15.96
CA ARG A 251 19.84 -9.21 17.24
C ARG A 251 18.50 -9.66 17.84
N GLY A 252 18.29 -9.41 19.14
CA GLY A 252 16.99 -9.66 19.76
C GLY A 252 15.83 -8.90 19.07
N GLU A 253 16.10 -7.74 18.47
CA GLU A 253 15.12 -7.00 17.66
C GLU A 253 14.74 -7.76 16.37
N ASP A 254 15.72 -8.41 15.75
CA ASP A 254 15.57 -9.19 14.53
C ASP A 254 14.85 -10.52 14.84
N HIS A 255 15.09 -11.10 16.01
CA HIS A 255 14.32 -12.25 16.54
C HIS A 255 12.82 -11.94 16.66
N LEU A 256 12.48 -10.82 17.31
CA LEU A 256 11.08 -10.37 17.41
C LEU A 256 10.45 -10.15 16.03
N ALA A 257 11.24 -9.70 15.06
CA ALA A 257 10.81 -9.47 13.69
C ALA A 257 10.45 -10.77 12.96
N MET A 258 11.22 -11.86 13.16
CA MET A 258 10.91 -13.18 12.61
C MET A 258 9.60 -13.75 13.17
N HIS A 259 9.34 -13.56 14.46
CA HIS A 259 8.07 -13.98 15.10
C HIS A 259 6.91 -13.00 14.87
N GLY A 260 7.17 -11.87 14.20
CA GLY A 260 6.16 -10.85 13.94
C GLY A 260 5.59 -10.16 15.20
N ILE A 261 6.30 -10.22 16.33
CA ILE A 261 5.92 -9.62 17.63
C ILE A 261 6.34 -8.14 17.71
N PRO A 262 5.40 -7.18 17.75
CA PRO A 262 5.74 -5.76 17.82
C PRO A 262 6.46 -5.37 19.11
N ARG A 263 7.49 -4.52 19.02
CA ARG A 263 8.31 -4.04 20.15
C ARG A 263 7.53 -3.37 21.29
N ASN A 264 6.32 -2.87 21.01
CA ASN A 264 5.48 -2.22 22.02
C ASN A 264 4.73 -3.21 22.94
N ARG A 265 4.72 -4.51 22.62
CA ARG A 265 4.06 -5.52 23.45
C ARG A 265 4.86 -5.82 24.70
N ARG A 266 4.15 -6.19 25.78
CA ARG A 266 4.79 -6.62 27.05
C ARG A 266 5.66 -7.86 26.84
N GLU A 267 5.17 -8.79 26.02
CA GLU A 267 5.88 -10.00 25.60
C GLU A 267 7.21 -9.69 24.91
N ALA A 268 7.26 -8.68 24.03
CA ALA A 268 8.49 -8.27 23.36
C ALA A 268 9.59 -7.85 24.35
N LYS A 269 9.22 -7.13 25.42
CA LYS A 269 10.18 -6.74 26.48
C LYS A 269 10.71 -7.94 27.26
N ARG A 270 9.87 -8.95 27.48
CA ARG A 270 10.26 -10.21 28.15
C ARG A 270 11.26 -10.97 27.28
N ILE A 271 10.95 -11.13 26.00
CA ILE A 271 11.79 -11.85 25.04
C ILE A 271 13.14 -11.15 24.85
N LEU A 272 13.16 -9.83 24.70
CA LEU A 272 14.43 -9.08 24.57
C LEU A 272 15.33 -9.27 25.80
N LYS A 273 14.75 -9.24 27.00
CA LYS A 273 15.52 -9.48 28.24
C LYS A 273 16.06 -10.91 28.29
N ALA A 274 15.24 -11.90 27.95
CA ALA A 274 15.66 -13.30 27.91
C ALA A 274 16.75 -13.55 26.85
N PHE A 275 16.63 -12.89 25.69
CA PHE A 275 17.64 -12.97 24.63
C PHE A 275 18.99 -12.37 25.06
N GLU A 276 18.98 -11.26 25.81
CA GLU A 276 20.21 -10.66 26.36
C GLU A 276 20.85 -11.54 27.44
N GLU A 277 20.05 -12.11 28.35
CA GLU A 277 20.54 -13.02 29.40
C GLU A 277 21.15 -14.31 28.80
N ASP A 278 20.52 -14.88 27.78
CA ASP A 278 21.00 -16.09 27.09
C ASP A 278 22.25 -15.85 26.23
N VAL A 279 22.59 -14.58 25.93
CA VAL A 279 23.87 -14.20 25.28
C VAL A 279 25.01 -14.11 26.30
N GLU A 280 24.71 -13.78 27.56
CA GLU A 280 25.72 -13.74 28.63
C GLU A 280 26.18 -15.16 29.04
N ASP A 281 25.32 -16.17 28.90
CA ASP A 281 25.61 -17.57 29.28
C ASP A 281 26.43 -18.37 28.24
N GLU A 282 26.60 -17.88 27.00
CA GLU A 282 27.33 -18.57 25.92
C GLU A 282 28.82 -18.22 25.79
N LEU A 283 29.40 -17.42 26.71
CA LEU A 283 30.83 -17.11 26.69
C LEU A 283 31.62 -17.80 27.82
N PRO A 284 32.29 -18.92 27.50
CA PRO A 284 33.70 -19.08 27.79
C PRO A 284 34.45 -18.95 26.46
N ILE A 285 35.14 -17.83 26.28
CA ILE A 285 36.17 -17.72 25.25
C ILE A 285 37.26 -18.73 25.65
N GLU A 286 37.30 -19.91 25.02
CA GLU A 286 38.52 -20.71 24.98
C GLU A 286 39.54 -19.89 24.18
N GLU A 287 40.46 -19.25 24.91
CA GLU A 287 41.69 -18.72 24.32
C GLU A 287 42.41 -19.90 23.62
N LEU A 288 42.32 -19.92 22.29
CA LEU A 288 43.18 -20.78 21.49
C LEU A 288 44.64 -20.45 21.85
N PRO A 289 45.50 -21.47 22.09
CA PRO A 289 46.88 -21.22 22.46
C PRO A 289 47.58 -20.49 21.32
N VAL A 290 48.13 -19.33 21.63
CA VAL A 290 49.00 -18.57 20.73
C VAL A 290 50.20 -19.44 20.41
N ALA A 291 50.30 -19.87 19.15
CA ALA A 291 51.54 -20.44 18.63
C ALA A 291 52.58 -19.32 18.58
N GLU A 292 53.66 -19.48 19.34
CA GLU A 292 54.88 -18.70 19.19
C GLU A 292 55.49 -19.03 17.82
N ASP A 293 55.24 -18.17 16.82
CA ASP A 293 56.06 -18.16 15.61
C ASP A 293 57.13 -17.07 15.74
N SER A 294 58.36 -17.56 15.68
CA SER A 294 59.62 -16.85 15.77
C SER A 294 59.76 -15.72 14.75
N ASP A 295 60.30 -14.60 15.23
CA ASP A 295 60.88 -13.50 14.46
C ASP A 295 61.66 -13.96 13.21
N THR A 296 61.36 -13.35 12.06
CA THR A 296 62.38 -12.88 11.11
C THR A 296 61.80 -11.85 10.12
N ASP A 297 62.19 -10.60 10.35
CA ASP A 297 62.74 -9.61 9.40
C ASP A 297 61.88 -8.98 8.27
N THR A 298 61.56 -7.70 8.52
CA THR A 298 61.64 -6.51 7.64
C THR A 298 60.96 -6.45 6.25
N GLY A 299 60.12 -5.43 6.09
CA GLY A 299 59.76 -4.84 4.80
C GLY A 299 58.69 -3.76 4.92
N ASP A 300 59.10 -2.51 5.14
CA ASP A 300 58.31 -1.29 4.96
C ASP A 300 57.59 -1.29 3.60
N GLU A 301 56.27 -1.04 3.55
CA GLU A 301 55.70 -0.24 2.46
C GLU A 301 54.31 0.36 2.76
N LYS A 302 54.34 1.69 2.89
CA LYS A 302 53.32 2.74 2.74
C LYS A 302 51.89 2.34 2.34
N THR A 303 50.97 2.81 3.17
CA THR A 303 49.55 3.03 2.85
C THR A 303 49.39 4.03 1.70
N ASP A 304 48.82 3.60 0.56
CA ASP A 304 48.27 4.51 -0.45
C ASP A 304 46.80 4.19 -0.68
N GLY A 305 45.92 5.08 -0.21
CA GLY A 305 44.48 4.96 -0.35
C GLY A 305 44.06 5.41 -1.74
N THR A 306 43.64 4.47 -2.58
CA THR A 306 43.05 4.78 -3.89
C THR A 306 41.53 4.75 -3.79
N GLN A 307 40.95 5.95 -3.84
CA GLN A 307 39.53 6.24 -4.01
C GLN A 307 39.11 5.84 -5.44
N PHE A 308 38.26 4.83 -5.58
CA PHE A 308 37.66 4.48 -6.88
C PHE A 308 36.44 5.35 -7.15
N SER A 309 36.48 6.11 -8.26
CA SER A 309 35.33 6.80 -8.83
C SER A 309 34.44 5.83 -9.61
N LEU A 310 33.14 5.85 -9.31
CA LEU A 310 32.07 5.15 -10.02
C LEU A 310 31.95 5.64 -11.47
N ASP A 311 32.60 4.94 -12.39
CA ASP A 311 32.25 4.88 -13.81
C ASP A 311 32.88 3.62 -14.42
N SER A 312 32.29 2.45 -14.18
CA SER A 312 32.33 1.29 -15.09
C SER A 312 31.48 0.13 -14.55
N PHE A 313 30.53 -0.30 -15.41
CA PHE A 313 29.55 -1.39 -15.32
C PHE A 313 28.20 -1.08 -14.66
#